data_AF-A0AA39Y1X2-F1
#
_entry.id   AF-A0AA39Y1X2-F1
#
_cell.length_a   1.000
_cell.length_b   1.000
_cell.length_c   1.000
_cell.angle_alpha   90.00
_cell.angle_beta   90.00
_cell.angle_gamma   90.00
#
_symmetry.space_group_name_H-M   'P 1'
#
loop_
_entity.id
_entity.type
_entity.pdbx_description
1 polymer ?
#
loop_
_entity_poly.entity_id
_entity_poly.type
_entity_poly.pdbx_seq_one_letter_code
_entity_poly.pdbx_strand_id
1 'polypeptide(L)'
;MSNPSFDIGQWYNEHDLDYRTPELTHGSGSASPAPQDQPHQRISGLPLLQLADWNPSLPYDESPPTCIHYSIEWKMLLKKGRLSKLTNDTEQNLVLAPGAFWDQTLKPKLLQLLAKKTPRNKCYEPDETNVVVSITDRSQRDLTKRFDEMDIDWEVVEDQLLAWSHLLREGKRLRIDISFIYKETTQAVAVRTQQTTRRGGVTATQLAERAELLEEQEATGLTTVWKDVYSLMRCTGSLCQGTYCWRDPENRKHYKLDTSVVTKLIDYAEEGNTLRTHGDVPPWIRELIYAKEQQGSERRKRKRQGSFSESSTPIHITNVIPSHCNQDSAGWSTGSTPETRNNSRLYHMPKLEIPPPIDESIHRYYK
;
A
#
# COMPACT_ATOMS: atom_id res chain seq x y z
N MET A 1 -3.96 -1.83 74.66
CA MET A 1 -3.22 -1.14 73.59
C MET A 1 -3.79 -1.66 72.27
N SER A 2 -5.08 -1.48 71.98
CA SER A 2 -5.83 -0.25 71.64
C SER A 2 -5.65 0.13 70.16
N ASN A 3 -6.56 -0.40 69.33
CA ASN A 3 -6.85 0.05 67.97
C ASN A 3 -7.42 1.47 67.99
N PRO A 4 -7.06 2.36 67.03
CA PRO A 4 -7.84 3.54 66.77
C PRO A 4 -9.00 3.21 65.82
N SER A 5 -10.21 3.43 66.34
CA SER A 5 -11.48 3.42 65.61
C SER A 5 -11.51 4.63 64.66
N PHE A 6 -11.84 4.39 63.38
CA PHE A 6 -12.08 5.44 62.40
C PHE A 6 -13.56 5.84 62.47
N ASP A 7 -13.83 7.08 62.87
CA ASP A 7 -15.15 7.66 63.06
C ASP A 7 -15.69 8.20 61.73
N ILE A 8 -16.73 7.57 61.20
CA ILE A 8 -17.48 7.99 60.00
C ILE A 8 -18.68 8.79 60.51
N GLY A 9 -18.54 10.12 60.61
CA GLY A 9 -19.64 10.92 61.15
C GLY A 9 -19.55 12.45 61.11
N GLN A 10 -18.63 13.08 60.36
CA GLN A 10 -18.44 14.55 60.50
C GLN A 10 -18.32 15.37 59.21
N TRP A 11 -19.04 15.03 58.13
CA TRP A 11 -19.15 15.95 56.99
C TRP A 11 -20.56 15.94 56.38
N TYR A 12 -21.56 16.30 57.20
CA TYR A 12 -22.79 16.94 56.73
C TYR A 12 -23.00 18.21 57.55
N ASN A 13 -22.41 19.31 57.09
CA ASN A 13 -22.87 20.66 57.44
C ASN A 13 -23.66 21.17 56.23
N GLU A 14 -24.90 20.68 56.09
CA GLU A 14 -25.98 21.53 55.61
C GLU A 14 -26.08 22.68 56.62
N HIS A 15 -26.05 23.93 56.17
CA HIS A 15 -26.57 25.18 56.77
C HIS A 15 -25.69 26.36 56.30
N ASP A 16 -25.88 26.78 55.04
CA ASP A 16 -25.81 28.21 54.65
C ASP A 16 -26.36 28.40 53.23
N LEU A 17 -27.68 28.22 53.08
CA LEU A 17 -28.42 28.67 51.91
C LEU A 17 -29.22 29.92 52.32
N ASP A 18 -28.64 31.09 52.08
CA ASP A 18 -29.31 32.37 52.31
C ASP A 18 -30.28 32.66 51.15
N TYR A 19 -31.55 32.29 51.33
CA TYR A 19 -32.64 32.51 50.37
C TYR A 19 -33.21 33.94 50.46
N ARG A 20 -32.38 34.96 50.28
CA ARG A 20 -32.83 36.36 50.31
C ARG A 20 -32.93 36.98 48.92
N THR A 21 -34.16 37.27 48.51
CA THR A 21 -34.50 38.08 47.33
C THR A 21 -34.02 39.52 47.54
N PRO A 22 -33.28 40.15 46.61
CA PRO A 22 -32.91 41.56 46.75
C PRO A 22 -34.06 42.46 46.27
N GLU A 23 -34.42 43.43 47.12
CA GLU A 23 -35.42 44.46 46.83
C GLU A 23 -34.90 45.54 45.87
N LEU A 24 -35.80 46.00 45.01
CA LEU A 24 -35.61 47.15 44.12
C LEU A 24 -35.79 48.45 44.92
N THR A 25 -34.75 49.29 44.98
CA THR A 25 -34.88 50.69 45.40
C THR A 25 -34.30 51.63 44.34
N HIS A 26 -35.15 52.55 43.91
CA HIS A 26 -34.85 53.66 43.03
C HIS A 26 -33.93 54.68 43.72
N GLY A 27 -32.90 55.14 43.01
CA GLY A 27 -32.06 56.27 43.43
C GLY A 27 -31.21 56.77 42.26
N SER A 28 -31.55 57.93 41.71
CA SER A 28 -30.86 58.59 40.60
C SER A 28 -29.56 59.28 41.03
N GLY A 29 -28.56 59.22 40.13
CA GLY A 29 -27.57 60.28 39.94
C GLY A 29 -26.13 59.95 40.38
N SER A 30 -25.28 59.56 39.43
CA SER A 30 -24.13 60.38 38.98
C SER A 30 -23.32 59.61 37.94
N ALA A 31 -22.81 60.33 36.95
CA ALA A 31 -22.21 59.81 35.74
C ALA A 31 -20.71 59.46 35.89
N SER A 32 -20.32 58.41 35.16
CA SER A 32 -18.97 58.01 34.70
C SER A 32 -18.24 56.90 35.48
N PRO A 33 -17.37 56.10 34.82
CA PRO A 33 -17.36 55.68 33.42
C PRO A 33 -17.72 54.19 33.27
N ALA A 34 -18.06 53.79 32.05
CA ALA A 34 -18.38 52.43 31.66
C ALA A 34 -17.37 51.40 32.21
N PRO A 35 -17.82 50.25 32.74
CA PRO A 35 -16.92 49.11 32.87
C PRO A 35 -16.48 48.78 31.45
N GLN A 36 -15.16 48.89 31.23
CA GLN A 36 -14.51 48.36 30.04
C GLN A 36 -15.09 46.98 29.77
N ASP A 37 -15.47 46.77 28.51
CA ASP A 37 -15.71 45.45 27.94
C ASP A 37 -14.64 44.50 28.47
N GLN A 38 -14.96 43.74 29.53
CA GLN A 38 -14.30 42.47 29.73
C GLN A 38 -14.71 41.68 28.50
N PRO A 39 -13.77 41.27 27.62
CA PRO A 39 -14.14 40.32 26.60
C PRO A 39 -14.58 39.09 27.38
N HIS A 40 -15.90 38.87 27.41
CA HIS A 40 -16.49 37.60 27.78
C HIS A 40 -15.58 36.52 27.21
N GLN A 41 -15.03 35.73 28.12
CA GLN A 41 -14.12 34.63 27.89
C GLN A 41 -14.36 34.07 26.50
N ARG A 42 -13.52 34.48 25.54
CA ARG A 42 -13.40 33.69 24.32
C ARG A 42 -13.15 32.29 24.84
N ILE A 43 -13.90 31.32 24.33
CA ILE A 43 -13.59 29.91 24.52
C ILE A 43 -12.25 29.73 23.78
N SER A 44 -11.15 30.13 24.43
CA SER A 44 -9.83 30.11 23.86
C SER A 44 -9.48 28.64 23.78
N GLY A 45 -9.45 28.10 22.56
CA GLY A 45 -9.01 26.72 22.32
C GLY A 45 -7.66 26.49 22.99
N LEU A 46 -7.41 25.24 23.39
CA LEU A 46 -6.10 24.91 23.96
C LEU A 46 -5.02 25.12 22.88
N PRO A 47 -3.92 25.82 23.20
CA PRO A 47 -2.83 25.99 22.26
C PRO A 47 -2.15 24.66 21.97
N LEU A 48 -1.65 24.52 20.74
CA LEU A 48 -0.71 23.48 20.35
C LEU A 48 0.69 24.07 20.41
N LEU A 49 1.59 23.47 21.20
CA LEU A 49 2.90 24.07 21.46
C LEU A 49 3.82 23.86 20.26
N GLN A 50 4.29 24.94 19.66
CA GLN A 50 5.35 24.88 18.66
C GLN A 50 6.71 24.71 19.34
N LEU A 51 7.75 24.34 18.57
CA LEU A 51 9.08 24.12 19.13
C LEU A 51 9.63 25.33 19.93
N ALA A 52 9.33 26.55 19.49
CA ALA A 52 9.78 27.76 20.18
C ALA A 52 9.14 27.94 21.58
N ASP A 53 7.93 27.44 21.77
CA ASP A 53 7.14 27.60 23.00
C ASP A 53 7.25 26.37 23.92
N TRP A 54 7.79 25.26 23.41
CA TRP A 54 7.92 24.02 24.14
C TRP A 54 9.19 23.98 25.00
N ASN A 55 9.00 23.77 26.30
CA ASN A 55 10.06 23.53 27.25
C ASN A 55 10.00 22.09 27.80
N PRO A 56 11.00 21.23 27.56
CA PRO A 56 11.00 19.83 28.00
C PRO A 56 11.08 19.65 29.53
N SER A 57 11.45 20.68 30.28
CA SER A 57 11.57 20.64 31.74
C SER A 57 10.28 21.00 32.49
N LEU A 58 9.24 21.46 31.78
CA LEU A 58 7.96 21.80 32.39
C LEU A 58 7.00 20.60 32.40
N PRO A 59 6.26 20.38 33.49
CA PRO A 59 5.11 19.50 33.48
C PRO A 59 3.96 20.18 32.71
N TYR A 60 3.34 19.47 31.76
CA TYR A 60 2.19 19.99 31.00
C TYR A 60 0.89 19.26 31.35
N ASP A 61 0.94 18.24 32.20
CA ASP A 61 -0.15 17.34 32.58
C ASP A 61 -1.14 17.94 33.61
N GLU A 62 -1.36 19.25 33.56
CA GLU A 62 -2.27 19.98 34.44
C GLU A 62 -3.75 19.64 34.18
N SER A 63 -4.59 19.76 35.23
CA SER A 63 -6.04 19.58 35.14
C SER A 63 -6.75 20.83 35.68
N PRO A 64 -7.47 21.60 34.83
CA PRO A 64 -7.73 21.36 33.41
C PRO A 64 -6.48 21.55 32.52
N PRO A 65 -6.42 20.90 31.33
CA PRO A 65 -5.25 21.00 30.46
C PRO A 65 -5.02 22.44 30.00
N THR A 66 -3.74 22.87 29.99
CA THR A 66 -3.31 24.20 29.54
C THR A 66 -2.92 24.23 28.07
N CYS A 67 -2.65 23.06 27.47
CA CYS A 67 -2.32 22.87 26.06
C CYS A 67 -2.88 21.53 25.54
N ILE A 68 -2.83 21.33 24.22
CA ILE A 68 -3.29 20.10 23.58
C ILE A 68 -2.37 18.93 23.94
N HIS A 69 -2.97 17.85 24.43
CA HIS A 69 -2.29 16.58 24.70
C HIS A 69 -2.76 15.51 23.74
N TYR A 70 -1.84 14.73 23.20
CA TYR A 70 -2.14 13.62 22.32
C TYR A 70 -1.13 12.47 22.47
N SER A 71 -1.41 11.37 21.80
CA SER A 71 -0.51 10.23 21.68
C SER A 71 -0.32 9.87 20.22
N ILE A 72 0.84 9.30 19.87
CA ILE A 72 1.10 8.73 18.55
C ILE A 72 1.29 7.22 18.70
N GLU A 73 0.47 6.40 18.05
CA GLU A 73 0.85 5.02 17.73
C GLU A 73 1.42 5.02 16.30
N TRP A 74 2.59 4.43 16.09
CA TRP A 74 3.18 4.40 14.76
C TRP A 74 3.73 3.02 14.39
N LYS A 75 3.58 2.68 13.11
CA LYS A 75 3.89 1.37 12.53
C LYS A 75 4.81 1.55 11.33
N MET A 76 5.80 0.68 11.24
CA MET A 76 6.65 0.56 10.05
C MET A 76 6.31 -0.75 9.34
N LEU A 77 5.91 -0.66 8.07
CA LEU A 77 5.42 -1.77 7.26
C LEU A 77 6.30 -1.92 6.01
N LEU A 78 6.63 -3.16 5.62
CA LEU A 78 7.32 -3.49 4.38
C LEU A 78 6.36 -4.08 3.35
N LYS A 79 6.39 -3.55 2.13
CA LYS A 79 5.64 -4.04 0.97
C LYS A 79 6.50 -5.03 0.18
N LYS A 80 6.40 -6.32 0.53
CA LYS A 80 7.03 -7.44 -0.20
C LYS A 80 5.96 -8.45 -0.65
N GLY A 81 5.06 -8.00 -1.52
CA GLY A 81 3.86 -8.74 -1.93
C GLY A 81 2.70 -8.56 -0.95
N ARG A 82 2.90 -8.91 0.32
CA ARG A 82 1.99 -8.53 1.43
C ARG A 82 2.69 -7.49 2.33
N LEU A 83 1.90 -6.69 3.03
CA LEU A 83 2.42 -5.78 4.05
C LEU A 83 2.90 -6.57 5.27
N SER A 84 4.18 -6.47 5.59
CA SER A 84 4.80 -7.09 6.76
C SER A 84 5.14 -6.02 7.80
N LYS A 85 4.68 -6.21 9.05
CA LYS A 85 4.93 -5.24 10.12
C LYS A 85 6.32 -5.44 10.71
N LEU A 86 7.16 -4.40 10.66
CA LEU A 86 8.49 -4.38 11.28
C LEU A 86 8.48 -3.90 12.72
N THR A 87 7.64 -2.91 13.03
CA THR A 87 7.53 -2.35 14.39
C THR A 87 6.13 -1.79 14.64
N ASN A 88 5.80 -1.67 15.92
CA ASN A 88 4.64 -0.96 16.41
C ASN A 88 4.99 -0.34 17.77
N ASP A 89 5.06 0.97 17.81
CA ASP A 89 5.53 1.72 18.97
C ASP A 89 4.50 2.79 19.32
N THR A 90 4.54 3.28 20.56
CA THR A 90 3.61 4.30 21.05
C THR A 90 4.37 5.39 21.79
N GLU A 91 4.12 6.64 21.42
CA GLU A 91 4.57 7.85 22.10
C GLU A 91 3.36 8.45 22.83
N GLN A 92 3.46 8.61 24.15
CA GLN A 92 2.35 9.11 24.97
C GLN A 92 2.66 10.52 25.51
N ASN A 93 1.61 11.22 25.93
CA ASN A 93 1.70 12.51 26.62
C ASN A 93 2.48 13.56 25.80
N LEU A 94 2.22 13.61 24.50
CA LEU A 94 2.82 14.58 23.60
C LEU A 94 2.05 15.89 23.65
N VAL A 95 2.80 16.99 23.70
CA VAL A 95 2.28 18.37 23.72
C VAL A 95 2.85 19.24 22.60
N LEU A 96 4.00 18.84 22.06
CA LEU A 96 4.65 19.49 20.94
C LEU A 96 3.82 19.25 19.66
N ALA A 97 3.73 20.25 18.79
CA ALA A 97 3.05 20.14 17.50
C ALA A 97 3.56 18.92 16.70
N PRO A 98 2.68 18.08 16.13
CA PRO A 98 3.04 16.91 15.34
C PRO A 98 4.15 17.13 14.32
N GLY A 99 4.16 18.24 13.58
CA GLY A 99 5.24 18.54 12.63
C GLY A 99 6.58 18.77 13.32
N ALA A 100 6.58 19.54 14.40
CA ALA A 100 7.79 19.77 15.19
C ALA A 100 8.30 18.49 15.88
N PHE A 101 7.39 17.63 16.38
CA PHE A 101 7.73 16.34 16.97
C PHE A 101 8.26 15.35 15.92
N TRP A 102 7.68 15.39 14.72
CA TRP A 102 8.12 14.60 13.57
C TRP A 102 9.57 14.87 13.23
N ASP A 103 9.93 16.13 13.00
CA ASP A 103 11.28 16.50 12.56
C ASP A 103 12.34 16.22 13.62
N GLN A 104 12.03 16.49 14.90
CA GLN A 104 13.01 16.36 15.98
C GLN A 104 13.17 14.94 16.51
N THR A 105 12.10 14.16 16.56
CA THR A 105 12.09 12.90 17.31
C THR A 105 11.69 11.72 16.45
N LEU A 106 10.50 11.77 15.85
CA LEU A 106 9.92 10.57 15.22
C LEU A 106 10.63 10.18 13.93
N LYS A 107 10.97 11.15 13.06
CA LYS A 107 11.66 10.88 11.79
C LYS A 107 13.06 10.30 12.00
N PRO A 108 13.95 10.86 12.85
CA PRO A 108 15.23 10.24 13.16
C PRO A 108 15.09 8.82 13.75
N LYS A 109 14.15 8.63 14.70
CA LYS A 109 13.89 7.33 15.33
C LYS A 109 13.43 6.29 14.31
N LEU A 110 12.55 6.68 13.38
CA LEU A 110 12.07 5.84 12.29
C LEU A 110 13.24 5.40 11.37
N LEU A 111 14.06 6.34 10.92
CA LEU A 111 15.20 6.05 10.04
C LEU A 111 16.25 5.14 10.71
N GLN A 112 16.53 5.38 11.98
CA GLN A 112 17.43 4.53 12.77
C GLN A 112 16.88 3.10 12.90
N LEU A 113 15.57 2.97 13.14
CA LEU A 113 14.92 1.66 13.27
C LEU A 113 14.83 0.93 11.93
N LEU A 114 14.60 1.65 10.82
CA LEU A 114 14.69 1.08 9.48
C LEU A 114 16.06 0.44 9.27
N ALA A 115 17.14 1.23 9.44
CA ALA A 115 18.51 0.74 9.29
C ALA A 115 18.86 -0.45 10.20
N LYS A 116 18.26 -0.53 11.40
CA LYS A 116 18.45 -1.64 12.34
C LYS A 116 17.65 -2.89 11.96
N LYS A 117 16.45 -2.74 11.42
CA LYS A 117 15.50 -3.83 11.17
C LYS A 117 15.60 -4.40 9.75
N THR A 118 16.28 -3.71 8.85
CA THR A 118 16.43 -4.15 7.46
C THR A 118 17.87 -4.55 7.11
N PRO A 119 18.06 -5.58 6.24
CA PRO A 119 19.38 -5.97 5.75
C PRO A 119 20.12 -4.81 5.07
N ARG A 120 21.43 -4.67 5.33
CA ARG A 120 22.27 -3.58 4.81
C ARG A 120 22.50 -3.64 3.29
N ASN A 121 22.33 -4.81 2.68
CA ASN A 121 22.49 -5.03 1.24
C ASN A 121 21.23 -4.69 0.43
N LYS A 122 20.14 -4.28 1.09
CA LYS A 122 18.86 -3.98 0.45
C LYS A 122 18.50 -2.52 0.71
N CYS A 123 18.08 -1.82 -0.34
CA CYS A 123 17.59 -0.46 -0.22
C CYS A 123 16.09 -0.49 0.07
N TYR A 124 15.63 0.38 0.97
CA TYR A 124 14.23 0.54 1.30
C TYR A 124 13.86 1.99 1.13
N GLU A 125 12.89 2.25 0.28
CA GLU A 125 12.39 3.58 0.02
C GLU A 125 10.97 3.71 0.60
N PRO A 126 10.61 4.89 1.12
CA PRO A 126 9.23 5.14 1.50
C PRO A 126 8.33 5.01 0.27
N ASP A 127 7.14 4.44 0.45
CA ASP A 127 6.13 4.28 -0.59
C ASP A 127 4.95 5.18 -0.32
N GLU A 128 4.31 5.01 0.83
CA GLU A 128 3.16 5.81 1.26
C GLU A 128 3.13 5.91 2.80
N THR A 129 2.56 6.99 3.31
CA THR A 129 2.27 7.14 4.73
C THR A 129 0.79 7.38 4.95
N ASN A 130 0.18 6.59 5.83
CA ASN A 130 -1.21 6.78 6.25
C ASN A 130 -1.25 7.38 7.65
N VAL A 131 -2.01 8.45 7.83
CA VAL A 131 -2.23 9.12 9.11
C VAL A 131 -3.72 9.08 9.43
N VAL A 132 -4.05 8.62 10.63
CA VAL A 132 -5.41 8.66 11.18
C VAL A 132 -5.38 9.46 12.48
N VAL A 133 -6.16 10.54 12.56
CA VAL A 133 -6.34 11.31 13.80
C VAL A 133 -7.71 10.98 14.36
N SER A 134 -7.74 10.52 15.61
CA SER A 134 -8.96 10.12 16.31
C SER A 134 -9.05 10.80 17.67
N ILE A 135 -10.27 10.89 18.18
CA ILE A 135 -10.57 11.36 19.53
C ILE A 135 -11.53 10.37 20.20
N THR A 136 -11.46 10.22 21.52
CA THR A 136 -12.31 9.27 22.26
C THR A 136 -13.81 9.60 22.25
N ASP A 137 -14.20 10.73 21.68
CA ASP A 137 -15.60 11.09 21.47
C ASP A 137 -16.19 10.35 20.25
N ARG A 138 -17.18 9.49 20.51
CA ARG A 138 -17.87 8.68 19.48
C ARG A 138 -18.70 9.50 18.50
N SER A 139 -18.98 10.77 18.80
CA SER A 139 -19.73 11.66 17.89
C SER A 139 -18.84 12.26 16.80
N GLN A 140 -17.52 12.30 17.02
CA GLN A 140 -16.55 12.84 16.08
C GLN A 140 -16.10 11.77 15.09
N ARG A 141 -15.83 12.19 13.85
CA ARG A 141 -15.28 11.29 12.81
C ARG A 141 -13.77 11.42 12.76
N ASP A 142 -13.10 10.29 12.59
CA ASP A 142 -11.65 10.27 12.41
C ASP A 142 -11.25 11.01 11.13
N LEU A 143 -10.16 11.78 11.22
CA LEU A 143 -9.47 12.29 10.04
C LEU A 143 -8.57 11.18 9.52
N THR A 144 -8.79 10.73 8.28
CA THR A 144 -7.90 9.79 7.60
C THR A 144 -7.28 10.46 6.39
N LYS A 145 -5.95 10.47 6.34
CA LYS A 145 -5.17 11.04 5.23
C LYS A 145 -4.09 10.06 4.78
N ARG A 146 -3.83 10.08 3.48
CA ARG A 146 -2.74 9.34 2.86
C ARG A 146 -1.82 10.34 2.18
N PHE A 147 -0.53 10.16 2.42
CA PHE A 147 0.55 10.99 1.95
C PHE A 147 1.54 10.15 1.15
N ASP A 148 2.19 10.79 0.18
CA ASP A 148 3.24 10.14 -0.59
C ASP A 148 4.51 10.09 0.23
N GLU A 149 5.18 8.94 0.19
CA GLU A 149 6.43 8.71 0.89
C GLU A 149 6.35 9.06 2.40
N MET A 150 7.08 10.09 2.82
CA MET A 150 7.09 10.65 4.19
C MET A 150 6.72 12.14 4.19
N ASP A 151 6.15 12.65 3.10
CA ASP A 151 5.79 14.07 2.93
C ASP A 151 4.40 14.33 3.52
N ILE A 152 4.35 14.36 4.85
CA ILE A 152 3.11 14.56 5.59
C ILE A 152 2.82 16.06 5.67
N ASP A 153 1.63 16.45 5.21
CA ASP A 153 1.09 17.78 5.45
C ASP A 153 0.64 17.89 6.91
N TRP A 154 1.56 18.32 7.77
CA TRP A 154 1.33 18.46 9.19
C TRP A 154 0.33 19.56 9.52
N GLU A 155 0.17 20.59 8.66
CA GLU A 155 -0.79 21.67 8.88
C GLU A 155 -2.22 21.11 8.98
N VAL A 156 -2.59 20.21 8.06
CA VAL A 156 -3.91 19.54 8.07
C VAL A 156 -4.13 18.71 9.34
N VAL A 157 -3.07 18.08 9.87
CA VAL A 157 -3.14 17.30 11.11
C VAL A 157 -3.28 18.23 12.31
N GLU A 158 -2.50 19.29 12.37
CA GLU A 158 -2.46 20.29 13.44
C GLU A 158 -3.76 21.08 13.54
N ASP A 159 -4.32 21.51 12.41
CA ASP A 159 -5.63 22.15 12.32
C ASP A 159 -6.73 21.26 12.89
N GLN A 160 -6.66 19.96 12.62
CA GLN A 160 -7.63 19.00 13.16
C GLN A 160 -7.51 18.84 14.68
N LEU A 161 -6.29 18.86 15.24
CA LEU A 161 -6.10 18.85 16.70
C LEU A 161 -6.66 20.14 17.33
N LEU A 162 -6.39 21.29 16.71
CA LEU A 162 -6.88 22.59 17.17
C LEU A 162 -8.42 22.66 17.14
N ALA A 163 -9.05 22.14 16.09
CA ALA A 163 -10.50 22.05 15.98
C ALA A 163 -11.13 21.22 17.12
N TRP A 164 -10.45 20.17 17.57
CA TRP A 164 -10.88 19.32 18.69
C TRP A 164 -10.36 19.76 20.06
N SER A 165 -9.62 20.87 20.15
CA SER A 165 -9.00 21.35 21.40
C SER A 165 -9.97 21.53 22.56
N HIS A 166 -11.22 21.95 22.27
CA HIS A 166 -12.26 22.14 23.29
C HIS A 166 -12.69 20.83 23.95
N LEU A 167 -12.66 19.71 23.22
CA LEU A 167 -13.08 18.39 23.73
C LEU A 167 -12.12 17.84 24.79
N LEU A 168 -10.87 18.31 24.82
CA LEU A 168 -9.90 17.87 25.84
C LEU A 168 -10.27 18.41 27.23
N ARG A 169 -10.91 19.58 27.30
CA ARG A 169 -11.44 20.11 28.56
C ARG A 169 -12.58 19.27 29.12
N GLU A 170 -13.26 18.52 28.26
CA GLU A 170 -14.29 17.54 28.62
C GLU A 170 -13.70 16.16 28.98
N GLY A 171 -12.37 16.05 29.08
CA GLY A 171 -11.66 14.82 29.41
C GLY A 171 -11.53 13.84 28.23
N LYS A 172 -11.81 14.26 26.99
CA LYS A 172 -11.55 13.44 25.80
C LYS A 172 -10.07 13.41 25.47
N ARG A 173 -9.61 12.36 24.77
CA ARG A 173 -8.20 12.12 24.47
C ARG A 173 -7.96 11.99 22.98
N LEU A 174 -6.95 12.69 22.46
CA LEU A 174 -6.52 12.64 21.07
C LEU A 174 -5.49 11.53 20.85
N ARG A 175 -5.57 10.90 19.68
CA ARG A 175 -4.61 9.89 19.23
C ARG A 175 -4.36 10.05 17.74
N ILE A 176 -3.09 9.94 17.34
CA ILE A 176 -2.65 9.90 15.96
C ILE A 176 -2.09 8.50 15.70
N ASP A 177 -2.61 7.80 14.71
CA ASP A 177 -2.10 6.53 14.22
C ASP A 177 -1.37 6.76 12.90
N ILE A 178 -0.07 6.44 12.84
CA ILE A 178 0.76 6.64 11.64
C ILE A 178 1.26 5.30 11.13
N SER A 179 1.08 5.03 9.84
CA SER A 179 1.61 3.83 9.19
C SER A 179 2.55 4.22 8.06
N PHE A 180 3.84 4.05 8.29
CA PHE A 180 4.90 4.26 7.29
C PHE A 180 5.07 2.98 6.48
N ILE A 181 4.79 3.03 5.18
CA ILE A 181 4.90 1.90 4.28
C ILE A 181 6.16 2.09 3.42
N TYR A 182 7.06 1.12 3.49
CA TYR A 182 8.30 1.07 2.73
C TYR A 182 8.25 -0.06 1.70
N LYS A 183 8.91 0.15 0.57
CA LYS A 183 9.14 -0.86 -0.46
C LYS A 183 10.63 -1.16 -0.56
N GLU A 184 10.94 -2.41 -0.90
CA GLU A 184 12.32 -2.79 -1.21
C GLU A 184 12.64 -2.32 -2.63
N THR A 185 13.64 -1.45 -2.75
CA THR A 185 14.18 -1.01 -4.03
C THR A 185 15.39 -1.88 -4.34
N THR A 186 15.35 -2.58 -5.47
CA THR A 186 16.52 -3.31 -5.98
C THR A 186 17.55 -2.25 -6.35
N GLN A 187 18.73 -2.30 -5.73
CA GLN A 187 19.77 -1.30 -5.90
C GLN A 187 20.39 -1.41 -7.30
N ALA A 188 19.67 -0.96 -8.32
CA ALA A 188 20.25 -0.46 -9.55
C ALA A 188 20.60 1.00 -9.25
N VAL A 189 21.87 1.36 -9.31
CA VAL A 189 22.36 2.73 -9.17
C VAL A 189 21.49 3.63 -10.05
N ALA A 190 20.68 4.47 -9.43
CA ALA A 190 19.69 5.27 -10.11
C ALA A 190 20.37 6.45 -10.82
N VAL A 191 20.46 6.38 -12.15
CA VAL A 191 20.39 7.59 -12.97
C VAL A 191 18.91 7.80 -13.31
N ARG A 192 18.41 8.95 -12.90
CA ARG A 192 17.05 9.44 -13.15
C ARG A 192 16.69 9.32 -14.63
N THR A 193 15.52 8.74 -14.91
CA THR A 193 14.52 9.44 -15.74
C THR A 193 13.13 8.93 -15.41
N GLN A 194 12.27 9.86 -14.99
CA GLN A 194 10.83 9.73 -15.15
C GLN A 194 10.54 9.55 -16.63
N GLN A 195 9.80 8.50 -17.02
CA GLN A 195 8.74 8.61 -18.03
C GLN A 195 7.96 7.30 -18.17
N THR A 196 6.70 7.37 -17.76
CA THR A 196 5.51 6.91 -18.49
C THR A 196 5.67 5.70 -19.42
N THR A 197 4.94 4.63 -19.09
CA THR A 197 4.21 3.74 -20.00
C THR A 197 4.70 3.65 -21.46
N ARG A 198 5.31 2.53 -21.84
CA ARG A 198 4.82 1.62 -22.90
C ARG A 198 5.80 0.46 -23.12
N ARG A 199 5.22 -0.71 -23.44
CA ARG A 199 5.91 -1.90 -23.91
C ARG A 199 6.77 -1.58 -25.14
N GLY A 200 8.07 -1.80 -25.08
CA GLY A 200 9.00 -1.72 -26.21
C GLY A 200 10.38 -2.20 -25.77
N GLY A 201 11.04 -3.04 -26.58
CA GLY A 201 12.30 -3.70 -26.24
C GLY A 201 13.46 -2.73 -25.95
N VAL A 202 14.47 -3.27 -25.26
CA VAL A 202 15.68 -2.57 -24.83
C VAL A 202 16.36 -1.90 -26.03
N THR A 203 16.56 -0.59 -25.98
CA THR A 203 17.25 0.16 -27.03
C THR A 203 18.77 -0.02 -26.91
N ALA A 204 19.51 0.12 -28.02
CA ALA A 204 20.97 -0.06 -28.04
C ALA A 204 21.70 0.87 -27.04
N THR A 205 21.13 2.04 -26.77
CA THR A 205 21.57 2.98 -25.74
C THR A 205 21.48 2.39 -24.34
N GLN A 206 20.38 1.70 -24.00
CA GLN A 206 20.24 1.02 -22.70
C GLN A 206 21.18 -0.18 -22.56
N LEU A 207 21.57 -0.84 -23.67
CA LEU A 207 22.59 -1.90 -23.66
C LEU A 207 24.00 -1.34 -23.48
N ALA A 208 24.32 -0.20 -24.10
CA ALA A 208 25.60 0.47 -23.94
C ALA A 208 25.77 1.05 -22.54
N GLU A 209 24.74 1.74 -22.02
CA GLU A 209 24.71 2.25 -20.65
C GLU A 209 24.82 1.12 -19.63
N ARG A 210 24.18 -0.02 -19.87
CA ARG A 210 24.37 -1.23 -19.05
C ARG A 210 25.78 -1.78 -19.14
N ALA A 211 26.41 -1.77 -20.32
CA ALA A 211 27.78 -2.26 -20.49
C ALA A 211 28.80 -1.34 -19.77
N GLU A 212 28.60 -0.03 -19.84
CA GLU A 212 29.42 0.98 -19.17
C GLU A 212 29.31 0.86 -17.64
N LEU A 213 28.09 0.71 -17.11
CA LEU A 213 27.87 0.45 -15.68
C LEU A 213 28.43 -0.89 -15.21
N LEU A 214 28.52 -1.88 -16.10
CA LEU A 214 29.16 -3.17 -15.80
C LEU A 214 30.69 -3.04 -15.78
N GLU A 215 31.25 -2.19 -16.64
CA GLU A 215 32.69 -1.90 -16.71
C GLU A 215 33.15 -1.07 -15.50
N GLU A 216 32.36 -0.08 -15.04
CA GLU A 216 32.65 0.69 -13.83
C GLU A 216 32.58 -0.16 -12.54
N GLN A 217 31.65 -1.11 -12.46
CA GLN A 217 31.58 -2.08 -11.34
C GLN A 217 32.75 -3.07 -11.38
N GLU A 218 33.23 -3.42 -12.56
CA GLU A 218 34.42 -4.26 -12.75
C GLU A 218 35.71 -3.52 -12.38
N ALA A 219 35.78 -2.21 -12.64
CA ALA A 219 36.90 -1.35 -12.27
C ALA A 219 37.00 -1.09 -10.75
N THR A 220 35.88 -1.15 -10.01
CA THR A 220 35.85 -0.96 -8.55
C THR A 220 36.12 -2.23 -7.74
N GLY A 221 36.34 -3.38 -8.41
CA GLY A 221 36.67 -4.66 -7.77
C GLY A 221 35.51 -5.29 -6.99
N LEU A 222 34.31 -4.73 -7.05
CA LEU A 222 33.08 -5.27 -6.48
C LEU A 222 32.47 -6.25 -7.49
N THR A 223 33.04 -7.44 -7.62
CA THR A 223 32.39 -8.51 -8.39
C THR A 223 31.05 -8.83 -7.73
N THR A 224 29.98 -8.33 -8.33
CA THR A 224 28.62 -8.51 -7.83
C THR A 224 28.28 -9.99 -7.87
N VAL A 225 27.91 -10.55 -6.72
CA VAL A 225 27.56 -11.97 -6.51
C VAL A 225 26.70 -12.57 -7.64
N TRP A 226 25.79 -11.79 -8.22
CA TRP A 226 25.00 -12.24 -9.36
C TRP A 226 25.84 -12.58 -10.61
N LYS A 227 26.87 -11.80 -10.98
CA LYS A 227 27.75 -12.05 -12.14
C LYS A 227 28.44 -13.41 -12.00
N ASP A 228 28.87 -13.76 -10.79
CA ASP A 228 29.50 -15.06 -10.49
C ASP A 228 28.49 -16.20 -10.63
N VAL A 229 27.28 -16.04 -10.08
CA VAL A 229 26.21 -17.04 -10.19
C VAL A 229 25.82 -17.28 -11.65
N TYR A 230 25.62 -16.22 -12.44
CA TYR A 230 25.27 -16.33 -13.86
C TYR A 230 26.40 -16.94 -14.70
N SER A 231 27.66 -16.64 -14.36
CA SER A 231 28.83 -17.21 -15.03
C SER A 231 28.97 -18.70 -14.71
N LEU A 232 28.80 -19.08 -13.43
CA LEU A 232 28.81 -20.46 -12.97
C LEU A 232 27.71 -21.30 -13.63
N MET A 233 26.50 -20.74 -13.74
CA MET A 233 25.34 -21.45 -14.29
C MET A 233 25.28 -21.43 -15.82
N ARG A 234 26.20 -20.75 -16.51
CA ARG A 234 26.21 -20.65 -17.97
C ARG A 234 26.59 -22.00 -18.57
N CYS A 235 25.69 -22.58 -19.39
CA CYS A 235 26.03 -23.81 -20.09
C CYS A 235 26.95 -23.49 -21.29
N THR A 236 28.13 -24.10 -21.33
CA THR A 236 29.03 -24.08 -22.50
C THR A 236 28.83 -25.29 -23.44
N GLY A 237 27.95 -26.22 -23.08
CA GLY A 237 27.71 -27.44 -23.84
C GLY A 237 26.73 -27.23 -25.00
N SER A 238 27.10 -27.66 -26.20
CA SER A 238 26.27 -27.60 -27.42
C SER A 238 24.96 -28.40 -27.33
N LEU A 239 24.82 -29.30 -26.35
CA LEU A 239 23.63 -30.13 -26.13
C LEU A 239 22.62 -29.52 -25.14
N CYS A 240 22.90 -28.34 -24.57
CA CYS A 240 22.00 -27.64 -23.65
C CYS A 240 20.92 -26.84 -24.41
N GLN A 241 19.64 -27.08 -24.13
CA GLN A 241 18.50 -26.31 -24.69
C GLN A 241 18.25 -24.93 -24.01
N GLY A 242 19.19 -24.45 -23.20
CA GLY A 242 19.03 -23.23 -22.41
C GLY A 242 20.34 -22.49 -22.19
N THR A 243 20.24 -21.16 -22.01
CA THR A 243 21.38 -20.28 -21.74
C THR A 243 22.02 -20.53 -20.37
N TYR A 244 21.21 -21.00 -19.40
CA TYR A 244 21.64 -21.33 -18.04
C TYR A 244 21.15 -22.72 -17.63
N CYS A 245 22.04 -23.50 -17.03
CA CYS A 245 21.74 -24.84 -16.54
C CYS A 245 22.44 -25.11 -15.21
N TRP A 246 21.89 -26.05 -14.44
CA TRP A 246 22.59 -26.68 -13.34
C TRP A 246 22.96 -28.11 -13.71
N ARG A 247 24.25 -28.46 -13.54
CA ARG A 247 24.73 -29.83 -13.72
C ARG A 247 24.62 -30.56 -12.39
N ASP A 248 23.78 -31.58 -12.35
CA ASP A 248 23.67 -32.45 -11.21
C ASP A 248 24.98 -33.24 -10.98
N PRO A 249 25.60 -33.15 -9.79
CA PRO A 249 26.83 -33.86 -9.47
C PRO A 249 26.71 -35.39 -9.57
N GLU A 250 25.53 -35.95 -9.33
CA GLU A 250 25.32 -37.40 -9.21
C GLU A 250 25.12 -38.06 -10.58
N ASN A 251 24.17 -37.55 -11.37
CA ASN A 251 23.82 -38.13 -12.66
C ASN A 251 24.44 -37.39 -13.87
N ARG A 252 25.19 -36.30 -13.63
CA ARG A 252 25.79 -35.41 -14.65
C ARG A 252 24.79 -34.83 -15.66
N LYS A 253 23.49 -34.91 -15.38
CA LYS A 253 22.43 -34.36 -16.22
C LYS A 253 22.36 -32.86 -16.01
N HIS A 254 22.08 -32.15 -17.10
CA HIS A 254 21.88 -30.71 -17.08
C HIS A 254 20.40 -30.41 -16.98
N TYR A 255 20.04 -29.61 -15.98
CA TYR A 255 18.69 -29.13 -15.77
C TYR A 255 18.63 -27.65 -16.17
N LYS A 256 17.64 -27.30 -17.00
CA LYS A 256 17.44 -25.91 -17.41
C LYS A 256 17.03 -25.07 -16.20
N LEU A 257 17.69 -23.94 -16.01
CA LEU A 257 17.33 -22.99 -14.96
C LEU A 257 16.42 -21.92 -15.55
N ASP A 258 15.30 -21.66 -14.88
CA ASP A 258 14.48 -20.49 -15.15
C ASP A 258 14.90 -19.31 -14.29
N THR A 259 14.40 -18.13 -14.61
CA THR A 259 14.72 -16.89 -13.89
C THR A 259 14.47 -17.02 -12.39
N SER A 260 13.38 -17.68 -12.00
CA SER A 260 13.03 -17.85 -10.58
C SER A 260 14.01 -18.73 -9.82
N VAL A 261 14.58 -19.78 -10.42
CA VAL A 261 15.62 -20.59 -9.78
C VAL A 261 16.94 -19.82 -9.71
N VAL A 262 17.30 -19.09 -10.77
CA VAL A 262 18.52 -18.27 -10.76
C VAL A 262 18.46 -17.19 -9.69
N THR A 263 17.32 -16.52 -9.50
CA THR A 263 17.14 -15.57 -8.39
C THR A 263 17.37 -16.22 -7.02
N LYS A 264 16.90 -17.44 -6.80
CA LYS A 264 17.13 -18.16 -5.54
C LYS A 264 18.58 -18.53 -5.29
N LEU A 265 19.35 -18.80 -6.35
CA LEU A 265 20.79 -19.02 -6.26
C LEU A 265 21.54 -17.73 -5.92
N ILE A 266 21.08 -16.59 -6.43
CA ILE A 266 21.62 -15.28 -6.10
C ILE A 266 21.33 -14.94 -4.64
N ASP A 267 20.07 -15.06 -4.19
CA ASP A 267 19.69 -14.85 -2.78
C ASP A 267 20.60 -15.67 -1.85
N TYR A 268 20.80 -16.96 -2.17
CA TYR A 268 21.64 -17.86 -1.38
C TYR A 268 23.11 -17.43 -1.32
N ALA A 269 23.69 -17.00 -2.45
CA ALA A 269 25.07 -16.54 -2.50
C ALA A 269 25.25 -15.16 -1.83
N GLU A 270 24.24 -14.29 -1.88
CA GLU A 270 24.23 -12.98 -1.21
C GLU A 270 24.17 -13.10 0.31
N GLU A 271 23.55 -14.16 0.83
CA GLU A 271 23.55 -14.52 2.25
C GLU A 271 24.95 -14.96 2.77
N GLY A 272 25.98 -14.93 1.91
CA GLY A 272 27.36 -15.26 2.24
C GLY A 272 27.68 -16.76 2.14
N ASN A 273 26.76 -17.55 1.58
CA ASN A 273 26.99 -18.97 1.37
C ASN A 273 27.88 -19.21 0.14
N THR A 274 28.74 -20.23 0.22
CA THR A 274 29.64 -20.60 -0.88
C THR A 274 28.85 -21.16 -2.06
N LEU A 275 28.99 -20.55 -3.24
CA LEU A 275 28.44 -21.06 -4.49
C LEU A 275 29.51 -20.97 -5.59
N ARG A 276 30.51 -21.84 -5.55
CA ARG A 276 31.64 -21.84 -6.51
C ARG A 276 31.51 -22.91 -7.57
N THR A 277 30.77 -23.97 -7.29
CA THR A 277 30.56 -25.12 -8.16
C THR A 277 29.09 -25.49 -8.23
N HIS A 278 28.69 -26.27 -9.24
CA HIS A 278 27.34 -26.84 -9.27
C HIS A 278 27.06 -27.79 -8.08
N GLY A 279 28.10 -28.30 -7.42
CA GLY A 279 27.98 -29.11 -6.20
C GLY A 279 27.55 -28.32 -4.97
N ASP A 280 27.76 -27.01 -4.97
CA ASP A 280 27.48 -26.15 -3.83
C ASP A 280 26.01 -25.69 -3.77
N VAL A 281 25.20 -26.07 -4.77
CA VAL A 281 23.77 -25.76 -4.77
C VAL A 281 23.09 -26.47 -3.60
N PRO A 282 22.38 -25.75 -2.71
CA PRO A 282 21.80 -26.35 -1.51
C PRO A 282 20.62 -27.29 -1.85
N PRO A 283 20.33 -28.29 -1.00
CA PRO A 283 19.33 -29.33 -1.30
C PRO A 283 17.95 -28.80 -1.67
N TRP A 284 17.48 -27.74 -1.01
CA TRP A 284 16.16 -27.16 -1.28
C TRP A 284 16.07 -26.49 -2.66
N ILE A 285 17.18 -25.95 -3.20
CA ILE A 285 17.22 -25.44 -4.58
C ILE A 285 17.27 -26.61 -5.57
N ARG A 286 17.98 -27.71 -5.24
CA ARG A 286 17.98 -28.92 -6.08
C ARG A 286 16.57 -29.50 -6.20
N GLU A 287 15.86 -29.60 -5.08
CA GLU A 287 14.48 -30.07 -5.04
C GLU A 287 13.56 -29.17 -5.89
N LEU A 288 13.73 -27.85 -5.80
CA LEU A 288 13.01 -26.90 -6.65
C LEU A 288 13.28 -27.11 -8.14
N ILE A 289 14.52 -27.38 -8.52
CA ILE A 289 14.91 -27.69 -9.92
C ILE A 289 14.20 -28.96 -10.39
N TYR A 290 14.22 -30.03 -9.59
CA TYR A 290 13.53 -31.28 -9.94
C TYR A 290 12.02 -31.11 -10.06
N ALA A 291 11.40 -30.40 -9.12
CA ALA A 291 9.97 -30.14 -9.15
C ALA A 291 9.55 -29.38 -10.42
N LYS A 292 10.34 -28.39 -10.84
CA LYS A 292 10.08 -27.63 -12.08
C LYS A 292 10.27 -28.45 -13.34
N GLU A 293 11.30 -29.30 -13.40
CA GLU A 293 11.50 -30.21 -14.53
C GLU A 293 10.34 -31.20 -14.63
N GLN A 294 9.87 -31.75 -13.51
CA GLN A 294 8.72 -32.64 -13.47
C GLN A 294 7.46 -31.93 -13.98
N GLN A 295 7.17 -30.72 -13.50
CA GLN A 295 6.04 -29.92 -13.99
C GLN A 295 6.15 -29.62 -15.49
N GLY A 296 7.35 -29.29 -15.97
CA GLY A 296 7.62 -29.06 -17.39
C GLY A 296 7.37 -30.30 -18.24
N SER A 297 7.81 -31.47 -17.76
CA SER A 297 7.60 -32.76 -18.42
C SER A 297 6.11 -33.13 -18.47
N GLU A 298 5.37 -32.91 -17.39
CA GLU A 298 3.93 -33.17 -17.31
C GLU A 298 3.15 -32.22 -18.24
N ARG A 299 3.51 -30.94 -18.29
CA ARG A 299 2.92 -29.99 -19.27
C ARG A 299 3.18 -30.43 -20.71
N ARG A 300 4.38 -30.93 -21.02
CA ARG A 300 4.72 -31.45 -22.36
C ARG A 300 3.95 -32.73 -22.68
N LYS A 301 3.79 -33.64 -21.72
CA LYS A 301 2.95 -34.85 -21.87
C LYS A 301 1.48 -34.47 -22.12
N ARG A 302 0.91 -33.56 -21.33
CA ARG A 302 -0.46 -33.04 -21.52
C ARG A 302 -0.64 -32.37 -22.87
N LYS A 303 0.35 -31.60 -23.35
CA LYS A 303 0.29 -30.98 -24.69
C LYS A 303 0.36 -32.01 -25.82
N ARG A 304 1.09 -33.11 -25.64
CA ARG A 304 1.18 -34.24 -26.59
C ARG A 304 -0.04 -35.16 -26.53
N GLN A 305 -0.70 -35.28 -25.37
CA GLN A 305 -1.99 -35.97 -25.25
C GLN A 305 -3.15 -35.11 -25.77
N GLY A 306 -3.09 -33.79 -25.59
CA GLY A 306 -4.07 -32.83 -26.12
C GLY A 306 -4.00 -32.64 -27.63
N SER A 307 -3.01 -33.21 -28.34
CA SER A 307 -2.98 -33.23 -29.81
C SER A 307 -3.70 -34.44 -30.43
N PHE A 308 -4.37 -35.27 -29.61
CA PHE A 308 -5.27 -36.35 -30.04
C PHE A 308 -6.70 -36.17 -29.51
N SER A 309 -7.16 -34.91 -29.44
CA SER A 309 -8.58 -34.59 -29.21
C SER A 309 -9.02 -33.60 -30.28
N GLU A 310 -9.79 -34.09 -31.25
CA GLU A 310 -10.53 -33.28 -32.21
C GLU A 310 -11.46 -32.28 -31.50
N SER A 311 -11.56 -31.08 -32.08
CA SER A 311 -12.54 -30.00 -31.78
C SER A 311 -12.36 -29.34 -30.39
N SER A 312 -12.20 -28.03 -30.18
CA SER A 312 -12.62 -26.85 -30.94
C SER A 312 -11.82 -25.65 -30.41
N THR A 313 -11.21 -24.84 -31.28
CA THR A 313 -11.01 -23.42 -30.98
C THR A 313 -11.75 -22.63 -32.06
N PRO A 314 -12.56 -21.62 -31.70
CA PRO A 314 -13.35 -20.91 -32.69
C PRO A 314 -12.44 -20.06 -33.58
N ILE A 315 -12.45 -20.35 -34.88
CA ILE A 315 -11.80 -19.53 -35.90
C ILE A 315 -12.64 -18.25 -36.05
N HIS A 316 -12.05 -17.10 -35.74
CA HIS A 316 -12.69 -15.80 -36.00
C HIS A 316 -12.42 -15.38 -37.45
N ILE A 317 -13.42 -15.58 -38.32
CA ILE A 317 -13.38 -15.10 -39.71
C ILE A 317 -14.09 -13.74 -39.77
N THR A 318 -13.31 -12.67 -39.95
CA THR A 318 -13.87 -11.34 -40.21
C THR A 318 -14.13 -11.20 -41.72
N ASN A 319 -15.39 -11.25 -42.14
CA ASN A 319 -15.75 -10.85 -43.50
C ASN A 319 -15.64 -9.33 -43.63
N VAL A 320 -14.70 -8.85 -44.43
CA VAL A 320 -14.62 -7.44 -44.82
C VAL A 320 -15.26 -7.32 -46.21
N ILE A 321 -16.40 -6.64 -46.29
CA ILE A 321 -17.00 -6.29 -47.57
C ILE A 321 -16.22 -5.07 -48.10
N PRO A 322 -15.62 -5.11 -49.31
CA PRO A 322 -14.93 -3.95 -49.86
C PRO A 322 -15.96 -2.86 -50.19
N SER A 323 -15.86 -1.72 -49.53
CA SER A 323 -16.66 -0.53 -49.85
C SER A 323 -16.38 -0.10 -51.28
N HIS A 324 -17.36 -0.29 -52.16
CA HIS A 324 -17.33 0.25 -53.51
C HIS A 324 -17.47 1.77 -53.42
N CYS A 325 -16.42 2.46 -53.84
CA CYS A 325 -16.50 3.84 -54.29
C CYS A 325 -17.56 3.93 -55.40
N ASN A 326 -18.57 4.78 -55.23
CA ASN A 326 -19.25 5.42 -56.34
C ASN A 326 -19.48 6.88 -55.99
N GLN A 327 -18.85 7.73 -56.80
CA GLN A 327 -19.17 9.14 -56.95
C GLN A 327 -20.49 9.29 -57.71
N ASP A 328 -21.02 10.52 -57.61
CA ASP A 328 -21.99 11.19 -58.49
C ASP A 328 -23.47 11.27 -58.05
N SER A 329 -23.75 12.42 -57.43
CA SER A 329 -24.53 13.53 -58.00
C SER A 329 -26.04 13.41 -58.23
N ALA A 330 -26.73 14.32 -57.51
CA ALA A 330 -27.92 15.11 -57.87
C ALA A 330 -29.34 14.50 -57.73
N GLY A 331 -30.19 15.26 -57.01
CA GLY A 331 -31.62 15.37 -57.33
C GLY A 331 -32.62 15.34 -56.14
N TRP A 332 -32.96 16.54 -55.62
CA TRP A 332 -34.30 17.04 -55.22
C TRP A 332 -35.28 16.11 -54.45
N SER A 333 -35.66 16.46 -53.20
CA SER A 333 -36.92 17.18 -52.79
C SER A 333 -38.19 16.31 -52.86
N THR A 334 -39.19 16.22 -51.96
CA THR A 334 -39.64 16.88 -50.71
C THR A 334 -40.83 16.06 -50.15
N GLY A 335 -41.04 16.04 -48.82
CA GLY A 335 -42.34 15.78 -48.13
C GLY A 335 -42.87 14.33 -48.14
N SER A 336 -43.61 13.80 -47.17
CA SER A 336 -44.33 14.32 -46.01
C SER A 336 -44.67 13.13 -45.08
N THR A 337 -44.68 13.32 -43.76
CA THR A 337 -45.46 12.52 -42.79
C THR A 337 -46.94 12.97 -42.80
N PRO A 338 -47.91 12.32 -42.11
CA PRO A 338 -47.89 11.13 -41.25
C PRO A 338 -49.00 10.09 -41.59
N GLU A 339 -49.08 8.95 -40.89
CA GLU A 339 -50.31 8.49 -40.20
C GLU A 339 -50.17 7.10 -39.56
N THR A 340 -50.92 6.96 -38.48
CA THR A 340 -50.90 5.89 -37.48
C THR A 340 -51.99 4.85 -37.79
N ARG A 341 -51.71 3.58 -37.43
CA ARG A 341 -52.62 2.58 -36.83
C ARG A 341 -53.07 1.38 -37.70
N ASN A 342 -52.64 0.21 -37.20
CA ASN A 342 -53.24 -1.13 -37.17
C ASN A 342 -54.04 -1.65 -38.37
N ASN A 343 -53.61 -2.80 -38.92
CA ASN A 343 -54.30 -4.07 -38.64
C ASN A 343 -53.52 -5.30 -39.12
N SER A 344 -53.49 -6.30 -38.24
CA SER A 344 -52.92 -7.64 -38.40
C SER A 344 -53.56 -8.44 -39.53
N ARG A 345 -52.76 -9.17 -40.32
CA ARG A 345 -53.16 -10.46 -40.89
C ARG A 345 -52.00 -11.46 -40.88
N LEU A 346 -52.29 -12.56 -40.18
CA LEU A 346 -51.58 -13.83 -40.07
C LEU A 346 -51.07 -14.37 -41.41
N TYR A 347 -49.79 -14.75 -41.46
CA TYR A 347 -49.35 -15.89 -42.27
C TYR A 347 -48.44 -16.79 -41.44
N HIS A 348 -48.82 -18.06 -41.49
CA HIS A 348 -48.33 -19.24 -40.79
C HIS A 348 -46.88 -19.57 -41.18
N MET A 349 -46.00 -19.71 -40.19
CA MET A 349 -44.61 -20.18 -40.37
C MET A 349 -44.59 -21.72 -40.33
N PRO A 350 -43.98 -22.40 -41.32
CA PRO A 350 -43.78 -23.85 -41.24
C PRO A 350 -42.72 -24.19 -40.19
N LYS A 351 -43.10 -25.10 -39.29
CA LYS A 351 -42.28 -25.63 -38.20
C LYS A 351 -41.17 -26.52 -38.77
N LEU A 352 -39.92 -26.13 -38.59
CA LEU A 352 -38.75 -26.95 -38.91
C LEU A 352 -38.53 -27.98 -37.79
N GLU A 353 -38.50 -29.26 -38.16
CA GLU A 353 -38.19 -30.38 -37.27
C GLU A 353 -36.67 -30.46 -37.05
N ILE A 354 -36.25 -30.40 -35.79
CA ILE A 354 -34.85 -30.52 -35.37
C ILE A 354 -34.61 -31.99 -34.98
N PRO A 355 -33.65 -32.71 -35.58
CA PRO A 355 -33.32 -34.08 -35.20
C PRO A 355 -32.75 -34.16 -33.78
N PRO A 356 -32.99 -35.27 -33.05
CA PRO A 356 -32.53 -35.42 -31.67
C PRO A 356 -31.00 -35.59 -31.56
N PRO A 357 -30.42 -35.28 -30.39
CA PRO A 357 -28.98 -35.32 -30.16
C PRO A 357 -28.37 -36.73 -30.33
N ILE A 358 -27.12 -36.76 -30.80
CA ILE A 358 -26.39 -37.95 -31.30
C ILE A 358 -26.11 -39.04 -30.24
N ASP A 359 -26.35 -38.79 -28.95
CA ASP A 359 -25.95 -39.69 -27.87
C ASP A 359 -26.76 -41.01 -27.79
N GLU A 360 -27.81 -41.17 -28.60
CA GLU A 360 -28.56 -42.43 -28.74
C GLU A 360 -28.11 -43.32 -29.93
N SER A 361 -27.08 -42.92 -30.68
CA SER A 361 -26.61 -43.67 -31.86
C SER A 361 -25.64 -44.83 -31.56
N ILE A 362 -25.18 -44.97 -30.31
CA ILE A 362 -24.23 -46.04 -29.91
C ILE A 362 -24.92 -47.39 -29.65
N HIS A 363 -26.21 -47.41 -29.32
CA HIS A 363 -26.95 -48.65 -29.06
C HIS A 363 -27.23 -49.50 -30.31
N ARG A 364 -26.93 -49.01 -31.53
CA ARG A 364 -27.15 -49.76 -32.78
C ARG A 364 -25.94 -50.52 -33.31
N TYR A 365 -24.76 -50.43 -32.68
CA TYR A 365 -23.54 -51.08 -33.16
C TYR A 365 -23.13 -52.35 -32.40
N TYR A 366 -23.86 -52.76 -31.35
CA TYR A 366 -23.63 -54.03 -30.65
C TYR A 366 -24.81 -55.00 -30.82
N LYS A 367 -25.19 -55.26 -32.07
CA LYS A 367 -26.01 -56.42 -32.42
C LYS A 367 -25.52 -57.11 -33.68
#